data_AF-X1AWT5-F1
#
_entry.id   AF-X1AWT5-F1
#
_cell.length_a   1.000
_cell.length_b   1.000
_cell.length_c   1.000
_cell.angle_alpha   90.00
_cell.angle_beta   90.00
_cell.angle_gamma   90.00
#
_symmetry.space_group_name_H-M   'P 1'
#
loop_
_entity.id
_entity.type
_entity.pdbx_description
1 polymer ?
#
loop_
_entity_poly.entity_id
_entity_poly.type
_entity_poly.pdbx_seq_one_letter_code
_entity_poly.pdbx_strand_id
1 'polypeptide(L)'
;GNYTRALVIFDKNENSTDQEFLYYYGQTCEKKSLFDKAVRAYSQIKEGKYLSLAKKRILLINAGMKLATVDDIEDPYLKNLIKTSPGSAEYPNAGAIVLLDDYQLEILSDGTAVQTTHFMVKILNERGKHYGEVELGYDSTYETIEIEYARTIEPEGKVVSVGDRHIRDVSRYLEYPLYSNARVRIVSMPEVTWGAIIEYKAKKYINKLINGENFSFQYGIQGYEPCLNRKLKVSVPSGYKLHVKSYNPGFISFPADLSPLIRALTDRTEYEWRFSNIPEIIAEPSMPPWVEIVPSLFLSSFDSKQGIKRSHWFLKNHGYFVASYSPHLRLAFFPEVLTLEVDLTLHYPSRRLRNESHNRKSRYTFAAS
;
A
#
# COMPACT_ATOMS: atom_id res chain seq x y z
N GLY A 1 -12.42 24.78 9.27
CA GLY A 1 -11.97 24.52 7.88
C GLY A 1 -10.68 25.25 7.53
N ASN A 2 -10.58 26.56 7.75
CA ASN A 2 -9.36 27.32 7.42
C ASN A 2 -8.38 27.38 8.60
N TYR A 3 -7.58 26.32 8.76
CA TYR A 3 -6.61 26.21 9.87
C TYR A 3 -5.48 27.24 9.80
N THR A 4 -5.13 27.74 8.60
CA THR A 4 -4.11 28.78 8.45
C THR A 4 -4.56 30.10 9.09
N ARG A 5 -5.80 30.53 8.85
CA ARG A 5 -6.35 31.73 9.51
C ARG A 5 -6.56 31.52 11.02
N ALA A 6 -7.03 30.33 11.40
CA ALA A 6 -7.22 29.99 12.81
C ALA A 6 -5.89 30.07 13.58
N LEU A 7 -4.79 29.55 13.00
CA LEU A 7 -3.48 29.59 13.64
C LEU A 7 -3.02 31.02 13.95
N VAL A 8 -3.24 31.97 13.03
CA VAL A 8 -2.91 33.39 13.26
C VAL A 8 -3.67 33.97 14.47
N ILE A 9 -4.92 33.56 14.69
CA ILE A 9 -5.72 34.03 15.83
C ILE A 9 -5.23 33.40 17.14
N PHE A 10 -4.95 32.10 17.12
CA PHE A 10 -4.45 31.38 18.29
C PHE A 10 -3.06 31.85 18.70
N ASP A 11 -2.15 32.07 17.75
CA ASP A 11 -0.78 32.53 18.02
C ASP A 11 -0.76 33.89 18.72
N LYS A 12 -1.71 34.79 18.42
CA LYS A 12 -1.84 36.08 19.12
C LYS A 12 -2.25 35.96 20.59
N ASN A 13 -2.83 34.82 20.97
CA ASN A 13 -3.39 34.58 22.29
C ASN A 13 -2.78 33.32 22.94
N GLU A 14 -1.54 32.97 22.58
CA GLU A 14 -0.93 31.69 22.95
C GLU A 14 -0.75 31.49 24.47
N ASN A 15 -0.81 32.57 25.25
CA ASN A 15 -0.72 32.56 26.71
C ASN A 15 -2.08 32.34 27.42
N SER A 16 -3.16 32.11 26.66
CA SER A 16 -4.47 31.82 27.25
C SER A 16 -4.43 30.52 28.06
N THR A 17 -5.02 30.56 29.25
CA THR A 17 -5.19 29.40 30.14
C THR A 17 -6.56 28.72 29.99
N ASP A 18 -7.41 29.26 29.12
CA ASP A 18 -8.73 28.70 28.86
C ASP A 18 -8.62 27.30 28.23
N GLN A 19 -9.33 26.33 28.82
CA GLN A 19 -9.17 24.92 28.46
C GLN A 19 -9.74 24.61 27.06
N GLU A 20 -10.80 25.31 26.65
CA GLU A 20 -11.40 25.19 25.33
C GLU A 20 -10.48 25.77 24.26
N PHE A 21 -9.95 26.96 24.50
CA PHE A 21 -8.95 27.61 23.67
C PHE A 21 -7.74 26.72 23.44
N LEU A 22 -7.14 26.19 24.51
CA LEU A 22 -5.96 25.32 24.43
C LEU A 22 -6.24 24.07 23.59
N TYR A 23 -7.44 23.50 23.71
CA TYR A 23 -7.82 22.32 22.94
C TYR A 23 -7.91 22.62 21.44
N TYR A 24 -8.63 23.68 21.05
CA TYR A 24 -8.77 24.04 19.65
C TYR A 24 -7.48 24.60 19.04
N TYR A 25 -6.63 25.24 19.85
CA TYR A 25 -5.30 25.65 19.44
C TYR A 25 -4.42 24.42 19.13
N GLY A 26 -4.44 23.43 20.03
CA GLY A 26 -3.77 22.14 19.81
C GLY A 26 -4.24 21.45 18.54
N GLN A 27 -5.55 21.37 18.32
CA GLN A 27 -6.13 20.79 17.09
C GLN A 27 -5.70 21.54 15.83
N THR A 28 -5.63 22.87 15.90
CA THR A 28 -5.19 23.69 14.77
C THR A 28 -3.72 23.46 14.46
N CYS A 29 -2.86 23.42 15.47
CA CYS A 29 -1.44 23.09 15.32
C CYS A 29 -1.25 21.70 14.70
N GLU A 30 -2.00 20.72 15.18
CA GLU A 30 -1.96 19.35 14.69
C GLU A 30 -2.36 19.25 13.21
N LYS A 31 -3.44 19.93 12.79
CA LYS A 31 -3.86 20.01 11.38
C LYS A 31 -2.89 20.74 10.48
N LYS A 32 -1.95 21.49 11.07
CA LYS A 32 -0.83 22.14 10.39
C LYS A 32 0.49 21.37 10.53
N SER A 33 0.45 20.14 11.07
CA SER A 33 1.61 19.30 11.35
C SER A 33 2.64 19.92 12.31
N LEU A 34 2.22 20.88 13.13
CA LEU A 34 3.01 21.51 14.19
C LEU A 34 2.90 20.70 15.49
N PHE A 35 3.33 19.44 15.46
CA PHE A 35 3.04 18.46 16.51
C PHE A 35 3.60 18.83 17.88
N ASP A 36 4.81 19.38 17.97
CA ASP A 36 5.38 19.81 19.26
C ASP A 36 4.56 20.94 19.89
N LYS A 37 4.10 21.88 19.06
CA LYS A 37 3.22 22.98 19.48
C LYS A 37 1.86 22.46 19.93
N ALA A 38 1.31 21.50 19.19
CA ALA A 38 0.06 20.84 19.54
C ALA A 38 0.15 20.12 20.89
N VAL A 39 1.20 19.31 21.09
CA VAL A 39 1.44 18.60 22.36
C VAL A 39 1.60 19.59 23.51
N ARG A 40 2.39 20.66 23.34
CA ARG A 40 2.52 21.71 24.37
C ARG A 40 1.19 22.37 24.73
N ALA A 41 0.33 22.65 23.76
CA ALA A 41 -1.00 23.22 24.02
C ALA A 41 -1.89 22.23 24.78
N TYR A 42 -1.93 20.97 24.32
CA TYR A 42 -2.72 19.93 24.98
C TYR A 42 -2.24 19.62 26.41
N SER A 43 -0.93 19.63 26.67
CA SER A 43 -0.34 19.36 27.98
C SER A 43 -0.66 20.42 29.04
N GLN A 44 -1.07 21.63 28.63
CA GLN A 44 -1.50 22.69 29.54
C GLN A 44 -2.93 22.50 30.06
N ILE A 45 -3.72 21.63 29.42
CA ILE A 45 -5.08 21.31 29.86
C ILE A 45 -5.01 20.40 31.08
N LYS A 46 -5.52 20.87 32.22
CA LYS A 46 -5.41 20.20 33.52
C LYS A 46 -6.73 19.70 34.08
N GLU A 47 -7.85 20.24 33.61
CA GLU A 47 -9.18 19.93 34.16
C GLU A 47 -10.30 20.14 33.12
N GLY A 48 -11.53 19.79 33.53
CA GLY A 48 -12.73 19.96 32.71
C GLY A 48 -12.89 18.93 31.58
N LYS A 49 -13.89 19.17 30.72
CA LYS A 49 -14.33 18.24 29.68
C LYS A 49 -13.27 17.94 28.60
N TYR A 50 -12.28 18.83 28.42
CA TYR A 50 -11.25 18.69 27.38
C TYR A 50 -10.03 17.88 27.82
N LEU A 51 -9.84 17.61 29.12
CA LEU A 51 -8.66 16.90 29.65
C LEU A 51 -8.51 15.49 29.03
N SER A 52 -9.59 14.71 29.01
CA SER A 52 -9.58 13.35 28.46
C SER A 52 -9.32 13.36 26.95
N LEU A 53 -9.90 14.33 26.23
CA LEU A 53 -9.69 14.52 24.80
C LEU A 53 -8.25 14.91 24.48
N ALA A 54 -7.67 15.83 25.25
CA ALA A 54 -6.28 16.27 25.11
C ALA A 54 -5.29 15.13 25.35
N LYS A 55 -5.47 14.37 26.43
CA LYS A 55 -4.67 13.16 26.72
C LYS A 55 -4.75 12.15 25.58
N LYS A 56 -5.95 11.92 25.03
CA LYS A 56 -6.14 11.03 23.86
C LYS A 56 -5.41 11.56 22.63
N ARG A 57 -5.45 12.87 22.34
CA ARG A 57 -4.71 13.45 21.21
C ARG A 57 -3.20 13.34 21.39
N ILE A 58 -2.64 13.65 22.56
CA ILE A 58 -1.20 13.47 22.83
C ILE A 58 -0.78 12.02 22.60
N LEU A 59 -1.57 11.06 23.09
CA LEU A 59 -1.30 9.63 22.87
C LEU A 59 -1.25 9.29 21.38
N LEU A 60 -2.22 9.76 20.58
CA LEU A 60 -2.27 9.49 19.14
C LEU A 60 -1.15 10.19 18.36
N ILE A 61 -0.78 11.41 18.74
CA ILE A 61 0.30 12.16 18.10
C ILE A 61 1.65 11.49 18.33
N ASN A 62 1.91 11.03 19.54
CA ASN A 62 3.20 10.47 19.89
C ASN A 62 3.29 9.00 19.50
N ALA A 63 2.20 8.26 19.70
CA ALA A 63 2.09 6.79 19.74
C ALA A 63 3.37 6.06 20.19
N GLY A 64 4.07 6.62 21.17
CA GLY A 64 5.21 6.01 21.84
C GLY A 64 4.96 6.03 23.34
N MET A 65 5.28 4.90 24.00
CA MET A 65 5.31 4.67 25.46
C MET A 65 4.10 3.96 26.09
N LYS A 66 3.46 3.01 25.41
CA LYS A 66 3.18 1.76 26.13
C LYS A 66 4.41 0.89 25.89
N LEU A 67 5.11 0.43 26.94
CA LEU A 67 6.09 -0.64 26.77
C LEU A 67 5.31 -1.84 26.27
N ALA A 68 5.29 -2.00 24.95
CA ALA A 68 4.72 -3.15 24.29
C ALA A 68 5.89 -3.97 23.77
N THR A 69 5.74 -5.27 23.89
CA THR A 69 6.69 -6.28 23.44
C THR A 69 6.00 -7.20 22.45
N VAL A 70 6.79 -8.01 21.75
CA VAL A 70 6.26 -9.05 20.87
C VAL A 70 5.29 -9.98 21.61
N ASP A 71 5.46 -10.18 22.92
CA ASP A 71 4.57 -11.02 23.71
C ASP A 71 3.17 -10.43 23.92
N ASP A 72 3.03 -9.10 23.82
CA ASP A 72 1.73 -8.40 23.90
C ASP A 72 0.92 -8.47 22.59
N ILE A 73 1.48 -9.03 21.52
CA ILE A 73 0.75 -9.24 20.26
C ILE A 73 -0.28 -10.35 20.47
N GLU A 74 -1.56 -10.02 20.29
CA GLU A 74 -2.68 -10.96 20.51
C GLU A 74 -2.71 -12.09 19.48
N ASP A 75 -2.37 -11.80 18.22
CA ASP A 75 -2.38 -12.79 17.14
C ASP A 75 -1.19 -13.76 17.25
N PRO A 76 -1.43 -15.06 17.53
CA PRO A 76 -0.36 -16.04 17.68
C PRO A 76 0.38 -16.32 16.37
N TYR A 77 -0.27 -16.17 15.21
CA TYR A 77 0.37 -16.36 13.91
C TYR A 77 1.41 -15.27 13.66
N LEU A 78 1.06 -14.00 13.87
CA LEU A 78 2.00 -12.88 13.71
C LEU A 78 3.16 -12.99 14.69
N LYS A 79 2.88 -13.37 15.95
CA LYS A 79 3.91 -13.62 16.97
C LYS A 79 4.88 -14.71 16.52
N ASN A 80 4.37 -15.79 15.94
CA ASN A 80 5.20 -16.86 15.41
C ASN A 80 6.05 -16.40 14.22
N LEU A 81 5.48 -15.64 13.28
CA LEU A 81 6.23 -15.08 12.15
C LEU A 81 7.41 -14.22 12.62
N ILE A 82 7.22 -13.40 13.66
CA ILE A 82 8.27 -12.56 14.23
C ILE A 82 9.37 -13.42 14.85
N LYS A 83 8.99 -14.33 15.76
CA LYS A 83 9.94 -15.15 16.54
C LYS A 83 10.73 -16.14 15.69
N THR A 84 10.16 -16.62 14.60
CA THR A 84 10.78 -17.61 13.69
C THR A 84 11.33 -16.98 12.42
N SER A 85 11.35 -15.65 12.32
CA SER A 85 11.77 -14.95 11.12
C SER A 85 13.24 -15.26 10.77
N PRO A 86 13.55 -15.69 9.54
CA PRO A 86 14.92 -15.94 9.10
C PRO A 86 15.75 -14.66 9.02
N GLY A 87 17.04 -14.80 8.78
CA GLY A 87 17.97 -13.67 8.65
C GLY A 87 18.83 -13.74 7.39
N SER A 88 19.90 -12.96 7.40
CA SER A 88 20.84 -12.88 6.27
C SER A 88 21.65 -14.16 6.05
N ALA A 89 21.69 -15.07 7.04
CA ALA A 89 22.36 -16.37 6.87
C ALA A 89 21.58 -17.27 5.90
N GLU A 90 20.25 -17.29 6.01
CA GLU A 90 19.38 -18.02 5.09
C GLU A 90 19.15 -17.28 3.77
N TYR A 91 19.16 -15.94 3.79
CA TYR A 91 18.93 -15.09 2.62
C TYR A 91 20.06 -14.06 2.42
N PRO A 92 21.26 -14.50 1.98
CA PRO A 92 22.45 -13.65 1.93
C PRO A 92 22.39 -12.53 0.89
N ASN A 93 21.58 -12.69 -0.16
CA ASN A 93 21.44 -11.69 -1.21
C ASN A 93 20.31 -10.68 -0.92
N ALA A 94 19.39 -11.00 -0.01
CA ALA A 94 18.19 -10.22 0.25
C ALA A 94 18.48 -8.90 0.99
N GLY A 95 17.75 -7.84 0.64
CA GLY A 95 17.77 -6.56 1.36
C GLY A 95 16.83 -6.58 2.55
N ALA A 96 15.74 -7.32 2.40
CA ALA A 96 14.71 -7.53 3.39
C ALA A 96 14.03 -8.89 3.16
N ILE A 97 13.22 -9.37 4.11
CA ILE A 97 12.40 -10.58 3.93
C ILE A 97 10.96 -10.22 4.21
N VAL A 98 10.08 -10.40 3.22
CA VAL A 98 8.64 -10.22 3.41
C VAL A 98 8.11 -11.43 4.18
N LEU A 99 7.75 -11.22 5.45
CA LEU A 99 7.22 -12.26 6.31
C LEU A 99 5.74 -12.54 6.00
N LEU A 100 4.99 -11.49 5.70
CA LEU A 100 3.56 -11.53 5.37
C LEU A 100 3.23 -10.46 4.32
N ASP A 101 2.50 -10.87 3.29
CA ASP A 101 1.80 -10.00 2.34
C ASP A 101 0.38 -10.53 2.17
N ASP A 102 -0.55 -10.05 3.01
CA ASP A 102 -1.97 -10.39 2.95
C ASP A 102 -2.76 -9.24 2.33
N TYR A 103 -3.23 -9.46 1.11
CA TYR A 103 -4.05 -8.52 0.36
C TYR A 103 -5.47 -9.06 0.20
N GLN A 104 -6.44 -8.25 0.61
CA GLN A 104 -7.86 -8.59 0.54
C GLN A 104 -8.62 -7.51 -0.22
N LEU A 105 -9.41 -7.90 -1.21
CA LEU A 105 -10.35 -7.02 -1.91
C LEU A 105 -11.77 -7.54 -1.68
N GLU A 106 -12.60 -6.74 -1.03
CA GLU A 106 -14.03 -7.01 -0.86
C GLU A 106 -14.83 -6.03 -1.72
N ILE A 107 -15.57 -6.56 -2.69
CA ILE A 107 -16.56 -5.81 -3.46
C ILE A 107 -17.90 -5.93 -2.76
N LEU A 108 -18.55 -4.81 -2.51
CA LEU A 108 -19.85 -4.74 -1.83
C LEU A 108 -20.99 -4.65 -2.85
N SER A 109 -22.20 -5.01 -2.42
CA SER A 109 -23.40 -5.04 -3.28
C SER A 109 -23.87 -3.66 -3.74
N ASP A 110 -23.39 -2.59 -3.10
CA ASP A 110 -23.71 -1.20 -3.42
C ASP A 110 -22.74 -0.54 -4.42
N GLY A 111 -21.81 -1.31 -5.00
CA GLY A 111 -20.83 -0.81 -5.95
C GLY A 111 -19.64 -0.08 -5.31
N THR A 112 -19.47 -0.21 -3.99
CA THR A 112 -18.26 0.18 -3.26
C THR A 112 -17.34 -1.00 -3.03
N ALA A 113 -16.11 -0.74 -2.56
CA ALA A 113 -15.15 -1.79 -2.23
C ALA A 113 -14.26 -1.41 -1.06
N VAL A 114 -13.71 -2.41 -0.39
CA VAL A 114 -12.69 -2.26 0.65
C VAL A 114 -11.48 -3.10 0.28
N GLN A 115 -10.32 -2.45 0.20
CA GLN A 115 -9.04 -3.14 0.11
C GLN A 115 -8.40 -3.16 1.49
N THR A 116 -8.02 -4.33 1.99
CA THR A 116 -7.26 -4.46 3.23
C THR A 116 -5.87 -5.01 2.90
N THR A 117 -4.84 -4.34 3.38
CA THR A 117 -3.44 -4.79 3.28
C THR A 117 -2.91 -5.01 4.67
N HIS A 118 -2.33 -6.18 4.93
CA HIS A 118 -1.53 -6.47 6.12
C HIS A 118 -0.16 -6.97 5.68
N PHE A 119 0.86 -6.18 5.97
CA PHE A 119 2.20 -6.40 5.45
C PHE A 119 3.22 -6.41 6.58
N MET A 120 4.13 -7.37 6.54
CA MET A 120 5.25 -7.51 7.47
C MET A 120 6.54 -7.75 6.72
N VAL A 121 7.59 -6.99 7.03
CA VAL A 121 8.90 -7.11 6.39
C VAL A 121 10.03 -6.95 7.40
N LYS A 122 11.00 -7.86 7.37
CA LYS A 122 12.21 -7.81 8.18
C LYS A 122 13.34 -7.16 7.41
N ILE A 123 13.98 -6.15 7.98
CA ILE A 123 15.08 -5.44 7.34
C ILE A 123 16.39 -6.18 7.61
N LEU A 124 17.14 -6.51 6.57
CA LEU A 124 18.42 -7.23 6.71
C LEU A 124 19.64 -6.32 6.57
N ASN A 125 19.57 -5.31 5.71
CA ASN A 125 20.68 -4.40 5.42
C ASN A 125 20.18 -3.04 4.89
N GLU A 126 21.11 -2.22 4.41
CA GLU A 126 20.82 -0.87 3.88
C GLU A 126 19.81 -0.88 2.72
N ARG A 127 19.89 -1.87 1.81
CA ARG A 127 18.95 -1.99 0.68
C ARG A 127 17.51 -2.11 1.17
N GLY A 128 17.27 -2.82 2.26
CA GLY A 128 15.94 -3.00 2.84
C GLY A 128 15.36 -1.77 3.53
N LYS A 129 16.17 -0.76 3.90
CA LYS A 129 15.67 0.40 4.66
C LYS A 129 14.64 1.24 3.93
N HIS A 130 14.51 1.11 2.59
CA HIS A 130 13.45 1.79 1.83
C HIS A 130 12.04 1.40 2.31
N TYR A 131 11.85 0.21 2.89
CA TYR A 131 10.59 -0.19 3.52
C TYR A 131 10.22 0.65 4.77
N GLY A 132 11.18 1.43 5.29
CA GLY A 132 10.98 2.39 6.38
C GLY A 132 10.03 3.53 6.04
N GLU A 133 9.77 3.78 4.76
CA GLU A 133 8.74 4.73 4.30
C GLU A 133 7.63 3.95 3.61
N VAL A 134 6.51 3.75 4.30
CA VAL A 134 5.35 3.06 3.74
C VAL A 134 4.49 4.06 2.97
N GLU A 135 4.32 3.83 1.68
CA GLU A 135 3.52 4.69 0.81
C GLU A 135 2.18 4.03 0.44
N LEU A 136 1.08 4.66 0.85
CA LEU A 136 -0.29 4.22 0.56
C LEU A 136 -0.94 5.21 -0.40
N GLY A 137 -0.90 4.89 -1.69
CA GLY A 137 -1.50 5.71 -2.75
C GLY A 137 -3.02 5.57 -2.82
N TYR A 138 -3.73 6.68 -3.05
CA TYR A 138 -5.18 6.70 -3.23
C TYR A 138 -5.66 7.88 -4.09
N ASP A 139 -6.84 7.75 -4.71
CA ASP A 139 -7.54 8.86 -5.37
C ASP A 139 -8.50 9.54 -4.37
N SER A 140 -8.18 10.74 -3.89
CA SER A 140 -8.98 11.43 -2.88
C SER A 140 -10.38 11.85 -3.33
N THR A 141 -10.73 11.67 -4.61
CA THR A 141 -12.09 11.90 -5.11
C THR A 141 -13.05 10.81 -4.65
N TYR A 142 -12.59 9.55 -4.64
CA TYR A 142 -13.45 8.38 -4.41
C TYR A 142 -12.86 7.37 -3.43
N GLU A 143 -11.66 7.61 -2.93
CA GLU A 143 -10.96 6.68 -2.04
C GLU A 143 -10.55 7.36 -0.74
N THR A 144 -10.45 6.57 0.33
CA THR A 144 -9.92 7.02 1.63
C THR A 144 -9.06 5.93 2.23
N ILE A 145 -7.92 6.31 2.80
CA ILE A 145 -7.01 5.41 3.52
C ILE A 145 -7.24 5.55 5.02
N GLU A 146 -7.47 4.41 5.67
CA GLU A 146 -7.42 4.23 7.12
C GLU A 146 -6.24 3.32 7.46
N ILE A 147 -5.32 3.81 8.29
CA ILE A 147 -4.24 2.97 8.83
C ILE A 147 -4.76 2.45 10.17
N GLU A 148 -5.07 1.15 10.26
CA GLU A 148 -5.54 0.54 11.51
C GLU A 148 -4.43 0.58 12.55
N TYR A 149 -3.22 0.20 12.14
CA TYR A 149 -1.99 0.38 12.89
C TYR A 149 -0.77 0.28 11.98
N ALA A 150 0.33 0.87 12.43
CA ALA A 150 1.66 0.63 11.91
C ALA A 150 2.66 0.64 13.07
N ARG A 151 3.67 -0.21 13.02
CA ARG A 151 4.66 -0.37 14.10
C ARG A 151 5.97 -0.96 13.59
N THR A 152 7.04 -0.60 14.28
CA THR A 152 8.34 -1.24 14.16
C THR A 152 8.55 -2.14 15.37
N ILE A 153 9.02 -3.36 15.13
CA ILE A 153 9.43 -4.31 16.14
C ILE A 153 10.96 -4.36 16.09
N GLU A 154 11.61 -3.88 17.14
CA GLU A 154 13.07 -3.94 17.28
C GLU A 154 13.55 -5.41 17.36
N PRO A 155 14.82 -5.71 17.00
CA PRO A 155 15.40 -7.04 17.14
C PRO A 155 15.25 -7.64 18.55
N GLU A 156 15.30 -6.79 19.58
CA GLU A 156 15.16 -7.15 20.99
C GLU A 156 13.70 -7.43 21.40
N GLY A 157 12.74 -7.23 20.50
CA GLY A 157 11.33 -7.53 20.70
C GLY A 157 10.50 -6.39 21.30
N LYS A 158 11.07 -5.19 21.46
CA LYS A 158 10.32 -3.97 21.79
C LYS A 158 9.49 -3.53 20.58
N VAL A 159 8.26 -3.10 20.83
CA VAL A 159 7.32 -2.65 19.81
C VAL A 159 7.13 -1.15 19.90
N VAL A 160 7.37 -0.45 18.80
CA VAL A 160 7.22 1.01 18.69
C VAL A 160 6.18 1.34 17.65
N SER A 161 5.08 1.93 18.13
CA SER A 161 3.92 2.25 17.28
C SER A 161 4.11 3.57 16.56
N VAL A 162 3.48 3.68 15.39
CA VAL A 162 3.46 4.90 14.60
C VAL A 162 2.35 5.82 15.09
N GLY A 163 2.73 7.02 15.52
CA GLY A 163 1.79 8.11 15.84
C GLY A 163 1.52 9.05 14.67
N ASP A 164 0.50 9.90 14.80
CA ASP A 164 0.07 10.85 13.75
C ASP A 164 1.23 11.73 13.27
N ARG A 165 2.24 12.00 14.12
CA ARG A 165 3.43 12.78 13.75
C ARG A 165 4.27 12.16 12.64
N HIS A 166 4.22 10.84 12.48
CA HIS A 166 4.98 10.12 11.47
C HIS A 166 4.18 9.89 10.18
N ILE A 167 2.93 10.35 10.13
CA ILE A 167 2.05 10.16 8.98
C ILE A 167 1.90 11.49 8.26
N ARG A 168 2.16 11.48 6.95
CA ARG A 168 1.99 12.64 6.07
C ARG A 168 1.03 12.27 4.95
N ASP A 169 0.27 13.25 4.49
CA ASP A 169 -0.61 13.09 3.33
C ASP A 169 -0.22 14.15 2.30
N VAL A 170 0.26 13.71 1.14
CA VAL A 170 0.82 14.57 0.10
C VAL A 170 0.20 14.29 -1.26
N SER A 171 0.29 15.25 -2.18
CA SER A 171 -0.02 14.95 -3.58
C SER A 171 1.10 14.11 -4.17
N ARG A 172 0.74 13.08 -4.95
CA ARG A 172 1.71 12.21 -5.61
C ARG A 172 2.47 12.94 -6.73
N TYR A 173 1.78 13.83 -7.44
CA TYR A 173 2.31 14.52 -8.60
C TYR A 173 2.27 16.03 -8.38
N LEU A 174 3.18 16.53 -7.53
CA LEU A 174 3.24 17.94 -7.13
C LEU A 174 3.31 18.90 -8.33
N GLU A 175 4.01 18.50 -9.40
CA GLU A 175 4.22 19.30 -10.60
C GLU A 175 3.03 19.24 -11.58
N TYR A 176 2.03 18.41 -11.33
CA TYR A 176 0.92 18.17 -12.26
C TYR A 176 -0.44 18.40 -11.57
N PRO A 177 -0.93 19.66 -11.51
CA PRO A 177 -2.16 20.02 -10.81
C PRO A 177 -3.41 19.24 -11.24
N LEU A 178 -3.47 18.80 -12.51
CA LEU A 178 -4.56 17.97 -13.02
C LEU A 178 -4.70 16.62 -12.29
N TYR A 179 -3.65 16.16 -11.61
CA TYR A 179 -3.63 14.93 -10.82
C TYR A 179 -3.55 15.21 -9.31
N SER A 180 -4.05 16.37 -8.85
CA SER A 180 -4.02 16.73 -7.43
C SER A 180 -4.79 15.77 -6.52
N ASN A 181 -5.76 15.04 -7.08
CA ASN A 181 -6.52 13.99 -6.42
C ASN A 181 -5.71 12.70 -6.22
N ALA A 182 -4.64 12.47 -6.98
CA ALA A 182 -3.70 11.40 -6.71
C ALA A 182 -2.88 11.77 -5.47
N ARG A 183 -3.16 11.10 -4.36
CA ARG A 183 -2.59 11.37 -3.04
C ARG A 183 -1.82 10.17 -2.53
N VAL A 184 -0.90 10.42 -1.59
CA VAL A 184 -0.11 9.39 -0.91
C VAL A 184 -0.16 9.65 0.59
N ARG A 185 -0.58 8.66 1.35
CA ARG A 185 -0.37 8.57 2.79
C ARG A 185 0.99 7.92 3.03
N ILE A 186 1.96 8.72 3.46
CA ILE A 186 3.32 8.28 3.77
C ILE A 186 3.42 8.05 5.28
N VAL A 187 3.87 6.87 5.68
CA VAL A 187 4.11 6.49 7.08
C VAL A 187 5.62 6.28 7.25
N SER A 188 6.27 7.20 7.97
CA SER A 188 7.68 7.09 8.30
C SER A 188 7.85 6.21 9.53
N MET A 189 8.34 4.99 9.35
CA MET A 189 8.46 4.00 10.42
C MET A 189 9.58 4.42 11.40
N PRO A 190 9.31 4.50 12.72
CA PRO A 190 10.33 4.83 13.70
C PRO A 190 11.32 3.66 13.90
N GLU A 191 12.52 3.95 14.37
CA GLU A 191 13.50 2.94 14.85
C GLU A 191 13.82 1.82 13.84
N VAL A 192 13.86 2.13 12.54
CA VAL A 192 14.20 1.16 11.49
C VAL A 192 15.70 0.85 11.51
N THR A 193 16.05 -0.30 12.07
CA THR A 193 17.41 -0.84 12.17
C THR A 193 17.53 -2.20 11.48
N TRP A 194 18.74 -2.76 11.40
CA TRP A 194 18.93 -4.11 10.91
C TRP A 194 18.34 -5.14 11.88
N GLY A 195 17.64 -6.12 11.34
CA GLY A 195 16.87 -7.10 12.11
C GLY A 195 15.49 -6.62 12.55
N ALA A 196 15.20 -5.32 12.45
CA ALA A 196 13.88 -4.78 12.79
C ALA A 196 12.81 -5.29 11.81
N ILE A 197 11.59 -5.45 12.31
CA ILE A 197 10.43 -5.83 11.51
C ILE A 197 9.47 -4.65 11.44
N ILE A 198 9.13 -4.25 10.23
CA ILE A 198 8.09 -3.28 9.94
C ILE A 198 6.80 -4.03 9.73
N GLU A 199 5.73 -3.58 10.37
CA GLU A 199 4.39 -4.11 10.20
C GLU A 199 3.37 -2.99 10.07
N TYR A 200 2.46 -3.12 9.12
CA TYR A 200 1.28 -2.26 9.07
C TYR A 200 0.05 -3.01 8.59
N LYS A 201 -1.11 -2.52 9.02
CA LYS A 201 -2.40 -2.92 8.50
C LYS A 201 -3.20 -1.68 8.13
N ALA A 202 -3.68 -1.64 6.89
CA ALA A 202 -4.40 -0.51 6.34
C ALA A 202 -5.60 -0.95 5.52
N LYS A 203 -6.63 -0.11 5.53
CA LYS A 203 -7.83 -0.22 4.72
C LYS A 203 -7.90 0.94 3.74
N LYS A 204 -8.20 0.64 2.48
CA LYS A 204 -8.62 1.60 1.49
C LYS A 204 -10.10 1.38 1.20
N TYR A 205 -10.92 2.37 1.54
CA TYR A 205 -12.31 2.42 1.13
C TYR A 205 -12.40 3.03 -0.26
N ILE A 206 -13.14 2.39 -1.15
CA ILE A 206 -13.35 2.79 -2.54
C ILE A 206 -14.85 3.01 -2.73
N ASN A 207 -15.26 4.26 -2.78
CA ASN A 207 -16.67 4.67 -2.84
C ASN A 207 -17.26 4.60 -4.25
N LYS A 208 -16.43 4.38 -5.27
CA LYS A 208 -16.88 4.28 -6.65
C LYS A 208 -15.97 3.37 -7.48
N LEU A 209 -16.51 2.25 -7.92
CA LEU A 209 -15.89 1.35 -8.88
C LEU A 209 -15.89 1.93 -10.32
N ILE A 210 -15.16 1.30 -11.22
CA ILE A 210 -15.05 1.70 -12.63
C ILE A 210 -16.43 1.61 -13.27
N ASN A 211 -16.89 2.69 -13.91
CA ASN A 211 -18.25 2.78 -14.45
C ASN A 211 -19.36 2.45 -13.43
N GLY A 212 -19.08 2.59 -12.13
CA GLY A 212 -20.04 2.37 -11.03
C GLY A 212 -20.15 0.93 -10.53
N GLU A 213 -19.62 -0.06 -11.26
CA GLU A 213 -19.79 -1.47 -10.89
C GLU A 213 -18.57 -2.33 -11.19
N ASN A 214 -17.67 -1.93 -12.08
CA ASN A 214 -16.61 -2.80 -12.59
C ASN A 214 -15.27 -2.59 -11.86
N PHE A 215 -14.45 -3.62 -11.81
CA PHE A 215 -13.06 -3.52 -11.36
C PHE A 215 -12.12 -4.27 -12.30
N SER A 216 -10.84 -3.89 -12.25
CA SER A 216 -9.78 -4.69 -12.83
C SER A 216 -8.44 -4.41 -12.15
N PHE A 217 -7.69 -5.45 -11.82
CA PHE A 217 -6.34 -5.32 -11.29
C PHE A 217 -5.47 -6.53 -11.65
N GLN A 218 -4.16 -6.33 -11.60
CA GLN A 218 -3.15 -7.37 -11.75
C GLN A 218 -2.49 -7.61 -10.40
N TYR A 219 -2.32 -8.86 -10.00
CA TYR A 219 -1.61 -9.25 -8.79
C TYR A 219 -0.39 -10.09 -9.17
N GLY A 220 0.81 -9.54 -8.99
CA GLY A 220 2.05 -10.29 -9.22
C GLY A 220 2.45 -11.11 -8.00
N ILE A 221 3.00 -12.29 -8.26
CA ILE A 221 3.25 -13.29 -7.22
C ILE A 221 4.68 -13.17 -6.66
N GLN A 222 5.63 -12.65 -7.45
CA GLN A 222 7.06 -12.61 -7.10
C GLN A 222 7.60 -11.17 -7.08
N GLY A 223 8.56 -10.89 -6.20
CA GLY A 223 9.19 -9.58 -6.06
C GLY A 223 10.71 -9.66 -5.90
N TYR A 224 11.36 -8.51 -5.70
CA TYR A 224 12.82 -8.38 -5.54
C TYR A 224 13.35 -8.69 -4.13
N GLU A 225 12.46 -9.09 -3.23
CA GLU A 225 12.77 -9.62 -1.92
C GLU A 225 12.06 -10.97 -1.77
N PRO A 226 12.63 -11.92 -1.02
CA PRO A 226 11.96 -13.20 -0.74
C PRO A 226 10.69 -12.96 0.07
N CYS A 227 9.66 -13.78 -0.17
CA CYS A 227 8.38 -13.68 0.51
C CYS A 227 7.94 -15.03 1.09
N LEU A 228 7.82 -15.10 2.42
CA LEU A 228 7.51 -16.34 3.13
C LEU A 228 6.03 -16.70 3.06
N ASN A 229 5.15 -15.71 3.21
CA ASN A 229 3.71 -15.90 3.21
C ASN A 229 3.04 -14.80 2.39
N ARG A 230 2.43 -15.17 1.27
CA ARG A 230 1.64 -14.27 0.44
C ARG A 230 0.23 -14.81 0.27
N LYS A 231 -0.76 -13.93 0.47
CA LYS A 231 -2.17 -14.25 0.39
C LYS A 231 -2.91 -13.20 -0.43
N LEU A 232 -3.73 -13.68 -1.35
CA LEU A 232 -4.72 -12.86 -2.05
C LEU A 232 -6.10 -13.41 -1.70
N LYS A 233 -6.98 -12.57 -1.14
CA LYS A 233 -8.40 -12.87 -0.97
C LYS A 233 -9.23 -11.88 -1.79
N VAL A 234 -10.16 -12.39 -2.58
CA VAL A 234 -11.13 -11.57 -3.30
C VAL A 234 -12.53 -12.04 -2.93
N SER A 235 -13.35 -11.15 -2.41
CA SER A 235 -14.75 -11.40 -2.10
C SER A 235 -15.62 -10.54 -2.99
N VAL A 236 -16.63 -11.15 -3.61
CA VAL A 236 -17.60 -10.47 -4.47
C VAL A 236 -19.01 -10.88 -4.08
N PRO A 237 -20.04 -10.04 -4.29
CA PRO A 237 -21.43 -10.41 -4.00
C PRO A 237 -21.84 -11.68 -4.77
N SER A 238 -22.81 -12.43 -4.24
CA SER A 238 -23.32 -13.61 -4.92
C SER A 238 -23.86 -13.27 -6.31
N GLY A 239 -23.49 -14.07 -7.32
CA GLY A 239 -23.85 -13.81 -8.73
C GLY A 239 -23.00 -12.73 -9.44
N TYR A 240 -22.09 -12.06 -8.73
CA TYR A 240 -21.19 -11.09 -9.31
C TYR A 240 -20.15 -11.78 -10.20
N LYS A 241 -19.91 -11.24 -11.39
CA LYS A 241 -19.04 -11.88 -12.39
C LYS A 241 -17.57 -11.54 -12.10
N LEU A 242 -16.79 -12.58 -11.81
CA LEU A 242 -15.34 -12.48 -11.67
C LEU A 242 -14.66 -13.31 -12.75
N HIS A 243 -13.87 -12.64 -13.58
CA HIS A 243 -12.96 -13.25 -14.53
C HIS A 243 -11.55 -13.21 -13.97
N VAL A 244 -10.93 -14.38 -13.88
CA VAL A 244 -9.52 -14.52 -13.51
C VAL A 244 -8.77 -15.12 -14.68
N LYS A 245 -7.66 -14.48 -15.06
CA LYS A 245 -6.70 -15.03 -16.00
C LYS A 245 -5.33 -15.09 -15.36
N SER A 246 -4.76 -16.29 -15.28
CA SER A 246 -3.37 -16.46 -14.89
C SER A 246 -2.45 -16.16 -16.07
N TYR A 247 -1.30 -15.57 -15.74
CA TYR A 247 -0.15 -15.43 -16.63
C TYR A 247 1.03 -16.12 -15.98
N ASN A 248 1.57 -17.11 -16.67
CA ASN A 248 2.81 -17.77 -16.31
C ASN A 248 3.80 -17.53 -17.45
N PRO A 249 4.90 -16.80 -17.22
CA PRO A 249 5.90 -16.54 -18.25
C PRO A 249 6.80 -17.75 -18.55
N GLY A 250 6.64 -18.87 -17.83
CA GLY A 250 7.42 -20.10 -18.01
C GLY A 250 8.69 -20.17 -17.17
N PHE A 251 8.94 -19.17 -16.31
CA PHE A 251 10.14 -19.05 -15.47
C PHE A 251 9.87 -19.30 -13.98
N ILE A 252 8.73 -19.91 -13.65
CA ILE A 252 8.38 -20.23 -12.25
C ILE A 252 9.32 -21.31 -11.72
N SER A 253 10.16 -20.94 -10.76
CA SER A 253 11.08 -21.86 -10.06
C SER A 253 10.54 -22.39 -8.73
N PHE A 254 9.32 -22.01 -8.33
CA PHE A 254 8.72 -22.35 -7.05
C PHE A 254 7.29 -22.90 -7.22
N PRO A 255 6.76 -23.72 -6.30
CA PRO A 255 5.40 -24.23 -6.41
C PRO A 255 4.40 -23.09 -6.28
N ALA A 256 3.69 -22.77 -7.38
CA ALA A 256 2.65 -21.76 -7.41
C ALA A 256 1.38 -22.34 -8.02
N ASP A 257 0.38 -22.60 -7.18
CA ASP A 257 -0.97 -22.88 -7.67
C ASP A 257 -1.68 -21.55 -7.96
N LEU A 258 -1.95 -21.32 -9.25
CA LEU A 258 -2.63 -20.11 -9.72
C LEU A 258 -4.16 -20.25 -9.66
N SER A 259 -4.66 -21.39 -9.20
CA SER A 259 -6.08 -21.67 -9.03
C SER A 259 -6.56 -21.16 -7.67
N PRO A 260 -7.73 -20.50 -7.60
CA PRO A 260 -8.30 -20.11 -6.33
C PRO A 260 -8.91 -21.31 -5.59
N LEU A 261 -8.81 -21.30 -4.27
CA LEU A 261 -9.80 -21.93 -3.42
C LEU A 261 -11.08 -21.09 -3.43
N ILE A 262 -12.19 -21.68 -3.87
CA ILE A 262 -13.48 -20.98 -3.98
C ILE A 262 -14.40 -21.40 -2.84
N ARG A 263 -15.00 -20.42 -2.16
CA ARG A 263 -16.02 -20.64 -1.13
C ARG A 263 -17.27 -19.83 -1.44
N ALA A 264 -18.37 -20.51 -1.72
CA ALA A 264 -19.68 -19.87 -1.85
C ALA A 264 -20.29 -19.70 -0.45
N LEU A 265 -20.63 -18.46 -0.08
CA LEU A 265 -21.38 -18.10 1.10
C LEU A 265 -22.78 -17.60 0.69
N THR A 266 -23.65 -17.33 1.66
CA THR A 266 -25.04 -16.93 1.40
C THR A 266 -25.15 -15.65 0.56
N ASP A 267 -24.32 -14.65 0.86
CA ASP A 267 -24.36 -13.30 0.29
C ASP A 267 -23.18 -12.98 -0.64
N ARG A 268 -22.13 -13.78 -0.60
CA ARG A 268 -20.87 -13.52 -1.33
C ARG A 268 -20.15 -14.80 -1.76
N THR A 269 -19.29 -14.68 -2.76
CA THR A 269 -18.33 -15.71 -3.16
C THR A 269 -16.93 -15.23 -2.83
N GLU A 270 -16.13 -16.07 -2.16
CA GLU A 270 -14.75 -15.80 -1.81
C GLU A 270 -13.79 -16.64 -2.66
N TYR A 271 -12.74 -16.00 -3.16
CA TYR A 271 -11.64 -16.60 -3.91
C TYR A 271 -10.35 -16.34 -3.14
N GLU A 272 -9.59 -17.40 -2.87
CA GLU A 272 -8.37 -17.30 -2.09
C GLU A 272 -7.20 -17.98 -2.79
N TRP A 273 -6.07 -17.27 -2.88
CA TRP A 273 -4.78 -17.81 -3.34
C TRP A 273 -3.77 -17.68 -2.21
N ARG A 274 -2.92 -18.70 -2.07
CA ARG A 274 -1.84 -18.73 -1.08
C ARG A 274 -0.56 -19.17 -1.74
N PHE A 275 0.50 -18.45 -1.42
CA PHE A 275 1.85 -18.75 -1.88
C PHE A 275 2.79 -18.70 -0.68
N SER A 276 3.74 -19.63 -0.66
CA SER A 276 4.70 -19.74 0.43
C SER A 276 6.10 -19.91 -0.11
N ASN A 277 7.09 -19.35 0.60
CA ASN A 277 8.51 -19.44 0.26
C ASN A 277 8.80 -19.04 -1.20
N ILE A 278 8.27 -17.89 -1.60
CA ILE A 278 8.52 -17.29 -2.91
C ILE A 278 9.95 -16.74 -2.92
N PRO A 279 10.82 -17.17 -3.84
CA PRO A 279 12.19 -16.68 -3.93
C PRO A 279 12.23 -15.24 -4.45
N GLU A 280 13.30 -14.53 -4.11
CA GLU A 280 13.57 -13.20 -4.65
C GLU A 280 13.88 -13.24 -6.14
N ILE A 281 13.61 -12.12 -6.82
CA ILE A 281 14.13 -11.82 -8.14
C ILE A 281 15.48 -11.14 -7.96
N ILE A 282 16.53 -11.76 -8.49
CA ILE A 282 17.85 -11.12 -8.57
C ILE A 282 17.84 -10.20 -9.79
N ALA A 283 18.05 -8.91 -9.57
CA ALA A 283 18.06 -7.93 -10.65
C ALA A 283 19.32 -8.10 -11.53
N GLU A 284 19.13 -8.28 -12.83
CA GLU A 284 20.23 -8.40 -13.80
C GLU A 284 20.28 -7.18 -14.73
N PRO A 285 21.49 -6.73 -15.14
CA PRO A 285 21.60 -5.68 -16.14
C PRO A 285 20.87 -6.07 -17.42
N SER A 286 19.92 -5.23 -17.85
CA SER A 286 19.10 -5.46 -19.05
C SER A 286 18.07 -6.59 -18.95
N MET A 287 17.75 -7.07 -17.75
CA MET A 287 16.61 -7.97 -17.59
C MET A 287 15.33 -7.35 -18.17
N PRO A 288 14.39 -8.16 -18.70
CA PRO A 288 13.10 -7.66 -19.12
C PRO A 288 12.34 -7.00 -17.95
N PRO A 289 11.36 -6.12 -18.24
CA PRO A 289 10.58 -5.47 -17.19
C PRO A 289 9.82 -6.50 -16.35
N TRP A 290 9.64 -6.19 -15.07
CA TRP A 290 9.03 -7.09 -14.08
C TRP A 290 7.73 -7.74 -14.55
N VAL A 291 6.85 -6.99 -15.23
CA VAL A 291 5.55 -7.48 -15.72
C VAL A 291 5.64 -8.62 -16.75
N GLU A 292 6.78 -8.78 -17.42
CA GLU A 292 6.97 -9.84 -18.42
C GLU A 292 7.50 -11.14 -17.81
N ILE A 293 8.22 -11.04 -16.69
CA ILE A 293 8.92 -12.16 -16.05
C ILE A 293 8.22 -12.66 -14.80
N VAL A 294 7.25 -11.92 -14.27
CA VAL A 294 6.55 -12.27 -13.03
C VAL A 294 5.22 -12.97 -13.29
N PRO A 295 5.02 -14.17 -12.71
CA PRO A 295 3.73 -14.83 -12.67
C PRO A 295 2.68 -13.92 -12.03
N SER A 296 1.54 -13.77 -12.70
CA SER A 296 0.53 -12.80 -12.28
C SER A 296 -0.88 -13.36 -12.44
N LEU A 297 -1.78 -12.89 -11.59
CA LEU A 297 -3.22 -13.05 -11.73
C LEU A 297 -3.80 -11.74 -12.27
N PHE A 298 -4.57 -11.80 -13.34
CA PHE A 298 -5.34 -10.68 -13.84
C PHE A 298 -6.81 -10.91 -13.48
N LEU A 299 -7.38 -10.00 -12.72
CA LEU A 299 -8.75 -10.08 -12.25
C LEU A 299 -9.57 -8.95 -12.85
N SER A 300 -10.79 -9.27 -13.26
CA SER A 300 -11.68 -8.31 -13.90
C SER A 300 -13.14 -8.71 -13.75
N SER A 301 -14.04 -7.74 -13.62
CA SER A 301 -15.49 -7.98 -13.66
C SER A 301 -16.18 -7.52 -14.95
N PHE A 302 -15.41 -7.05 -15.94
CA PHE A 302 -15.95 -6.62 -17.22
C PHE A 302 -16.55 -7.79 -18.01
N ASP A 303 -17.74 -7.57 -18.56
CA ASP A 303 -18.52 -8.60 -19.26
C ASP A 303 -18.09 -8.91 -20.69
N SER A 304 -17.58 -7.90 -21.41
CA SER A 304 -17.23 -8.09 -22.81
C SER A 304 -15.86 -8.77 -22.92
N LYS A 305 -15.76 -9.82 -23.74
CA LYS A 305 -14.47 -10.44 -24.10
C LYS A 305 -13.44 -9.40 -24.56
N GLN A 306 -13.90 -8.32 -25.21
CA GLN A 306 -13.05 -7.20 -25.60
C GLN A 306 -12.63 -6.34 -24.40
N GLY A 307 -13.53 -6.07 -23.45
CA GLY A 307 -13.24 -5.38 -22.18
C GLY A 307 -12.23 -6.14 -21.33
N ILE A 308 -12.40 -7.46 -21.17
CA ILE A 308 -11.44 -8.33 -20.46
C ILE A 308 -10.08 -8.34 -21.18
N LYS A 309 -10.07 -8.47 -22.51
CA LYS A 309 -8.82 -8.43 -23.27
C LYS A 309 -8.14 -7.07 -23.19
N ARG A 310 -8.90 -5.98 -23.24
CA ARG A 310 -8.37 -4.60 -23.12
C ARG A 310 -7.84 -4.34 -21.73
N SER A 311 -8.55 -4.75 -20.67
CA SER A 311 -8.08 -4.61 -19.29
C SER A 311 -6.81 -5.42 -19.08
N HIS A 312 -6.77 -6.69 -19.50
CA HIS A 312 -5.57 -7.53 -19.40
C HIS A 312 -4.42 -7.03 -20.28
N TRP A 313 -4.69 -6.55 -21.49
CA TRP A 313 -3.67 -5.97 -22.36
C TRP A 313 -3.12 -4.67 -21.76
N PHE A 314 -3.99 -3.81 -21.24
CA PHE A 314 -3.59 -2.57 -20.59
C PHE A 314 -2.69 -2.89 -19.39
N LEU A 315 -3.15 -3.76 -18.50
CA LEU A 315 -2.39 -4.22 -17.33
C LEU A 315 -1.03 -4.81 -17.73
N LYS A 316 -0.98 -5.66 -18.75
CA LYS A 316 0.28 -6.26 -19.22
C LYS A 316 1.26 -5.23 -19.80
N ASN A 317 0.79 -4.30 -20.62
CA ASN A 317 1.68 -3.41 -21.38
C ASN A 317 1.98 -2.10 -20.64
N HIS A 318 1.17 -1.73 -19.65
CA HIS A 318 1.30 -0.45 -18.94
C HIS A 318 1.46 -0.66 -17.43
N GLY A 319 1.26 -1.88 -16.93
CA GLY A 319 1.21 -2.18 -15.50
C GLY A 319 -0.01 -1.54 -14.83
N TYR A 320 -0.69 -2.26 -13.94
CA TYR A 320 -1.05 -1.58 -12.70
C TYR A 320 -0.17 -2.15 -11.61
N PHE A 321 0.67 -1.27 -11.10
CA PHE A 321 1.52 -1.48 -9.94
C PHE A 321 0.64 -1.83 -8.74
N VAL A 322 0.49 -3.11 -8.44
CA VAL A 322 0.13 -3.54 -7.08
C VAL A 322 1.40 -3.53 -6.22
N ALA A 323 1.88 -2.30 -6.07
CA ALA A 323 2.56 -1.70 -4.95
C ALA A 323 2.20 -0.23 -5.14
N SER A 324 1.37 0.36 -4.29
CA SER A 324 1.26 1.82 -4.07
C SER A 324 1.05 2.82 -5.24
N TYR A 325 1.00 2.44 -6.51
CA TYR A 325 1.12 3.37 -7.64
C TYR A 325 -0.03 3.20 -8.67
N SER A 326 -0.87 4.23 -8.86
CA SER A 326 -1.89 4.26 -9.91
C SER A 326 -2.24 5.70 -10.30
N PRO A 327 -2.24 6.05 -11.61
CA PRO A 327 -3.26 7.01 -12.05
C PRO A 327 -3.90 6.82 -13.45
N HIS A 328 -3.70 5.74 -14.23
CA HIS A 328 -4.11 5.81 -15.66
C HIS A 328 -5.53 5.33 -16.05
N LEU A 329 -6.45 5.11 -15.09
CA LEU A 329 -7.66 4.31 -15.39
C LEU A 329 -8.76 5.10 -16.11
N ARG A 330 -8.49 6.38 -16.44
CA ARG A 330 -9.37 7.23 -17.25
C ARG A 330 -8.98 7.34 -18.74
N LEU A 331 -7.85 6.78 -19.19
CA LEU A 331 -7.39 6.92 -20.57
C LEU A 331 -7.95 5.87 -21.55
N ALA A 332 -8.75 4.91 -21.07
CA ALA A 332 -9.30 3.83 -21.90
C ALA A 332 -10.35 4.27 -22.95
N PHE A 333 -10.61 5.57 -23.11
CA PHE A 333 -11.63 6.11 -24.01
C PHE A 333 -11.11 7.00 -25.16
N PHE A 334 -9.80 7.20 -25.33
CA PHE A 334 -9.26 7.95 -26.47
C PHE A 334 -8.28 7.09 -27.31
N PRO A 335 -8.39 7.06 -28.65
CA PRO A 335 -7.58 6.20 -29.51
C PRO A 335 -6.12 6.65 -29.74
N GLU A 336 -5.65 7.74 -29.12
CA GLU A 336 -4.27 8.20 -29.26
C GLU A 336 -3.69 8.52 -27.89
N VAL A 337 -2.73 7.71 -27.44
CA VAL A 337 -1.92 8.00 -26.25
C VAL A 337 -0.47 8.14 -26.70
N LEU A 338 0.04 9.36 -26.60
CA LEU A 338 1.47 9.66 -26.62
C LEU A 338 2.13 8.95 -25.43
N THR A 339 3.01 8.01 -25.73
CA THR A 339 3.86 7.32 -24.75
C THR A 339 4.90 8.30 -24.19
N LEU A 340 4.68 8.77 -22.97
CA LEU A 340 5.74 9.34 -22.13
C LEU A 340 6.02 8.30 -21.02
N GLU A 341 6.91 7.36 -21.32
CA GLU A 341 7.58 6.58 -20.28
C GLU A 341 8.55 7.51 -19.56
N VAL A 342 8.16 7.98 -18.38
CA VAL A 342 9.12 8.52 -17.42
C VAL A 342 9.20 7.52 -16.27
N ASP A 343 10.18 6.63 -16.38
CA ASP A 343 10.64 5.78 -15.30
C ASP A 343 11.31 6.69 -14.25
N LEU A 344 10.52 7.28 -13.35
CA LEU A 344 10.98 8.14 -12.26
C LEU A 344 11.45 7.33 -11.05
N THR A 345 12.21 6.26 -11.29
CA THR A 345 13.15 5.75 -10.29
C THR A 345 14.30 6.77 -10.19
N LEU A 346 14.07 7.84 -9.41
CA LEU A 346 15.14 8.67 -8.89
C LEU A 346 16.02 7.79 -7.99
N HIS A 347 17.01 7.09 -8.58
CA HIS A 347 18.34 6.74 -8.03
C HIS A 347 19.12 5.71 -8.86
N TYR A 348 19.05 5.71 -10.21
CA TYR A 348 20.06 4.99 -11.02
C TYR A 348 20.55 5.82 -12.21
N PRO A 349 21.76 6.42 -12.13
CA PRO A 349 22.33 7.21 -13.21
C PRO A 349 23.03 6.27 -14.21
N SER A 350 22.28 5.57 -15.05
CA SER A 350 22.82 5.06 -16.34
C SER A 350 21.77 4.31 -17.15
N ARG A 351 20.96 5.03 -17.93
CA ARG A 351 20.55 4.54 -19.26
C ARG A 351 20.09 5.67 -20.17
N ARG A 352 20.72 5.75 -21.34
CA ARG A 352 20.35 6.65 -22.45
C ARG A 352 18.98 6.25 -23.02
N LEU A 353 18.12 7.24 -23.21
CA LEU A 353 16.90 7.16 -24.00
C LEU A 353 17.21 6.56 -25.38
N ARG A 354 16.58 5.43 -25.74
CA ARG A 354 16.53 4.95 -27.13
C ARG A 354 15.16 5.28 -27.71
N ASN A 355 15.11 6.32 -28.54
CA ASN A 355 14.02 6.56 -29.48
C ASN A 355 14.18 5.61 -30.68
N GLU A 356 13.59 4.41 -30.64
CA GLU A 356 13.43 3.60 -31.87
C GLU A 356 12.05 2.94 -31.92
N SER A 357 11.27 3.33 -32.94
CA SER A 357 9.98 2.73 -33.29
C SER A 357 10.14 1.26 -33.68
N HIS A 358 9.70 0.32 -32.83
CA HIS A 358 9.76 -1.11 -33.14
C HIS A 358 8.54 -1.57 -33.95
N ASN A 359 8.80 -2.11 -35.16
CA ASN A 359 7.81 -2.62 -36.11
C ASN A 359 7.23 -3.98 -35.66
N ARG A 360 5.98 -4.00 -35.18
CA ARG A 360 5.22 -5.19 -34.72
C ARG A 360 4.61 -6.00 -35.88
N LYS A 361 5.40 -6.65 -36.74
CA LYS A 361 4.82 -7.52 -37.81
C LYS A 361 5.31 -8.97 -37.92
N SER A 362 6.18 -9.48 -37.04
CA SER A 362 6.48 -10.92 -37.02
C SER A 362 6.44 -11.48 -35.61
N ARG A 363 5.36 -12.17 -35.26
CA ARG A 363 5.25 -13.27 -34.27
C ARG A 363 3.77 -13.46 -33.87
N TYR A 364 2.89 -13.72 -34.83
CA TYR A 364 1.55 -14.24 -34.53
C TYR A 364 1.09 -15.13 -35.69
N THR A 365 1.53 -16.39 -35.68
CA THR A 365 0.81 -17.48 -36.35
C THR A 365 -0.23 -18.00 -35.37
N PHE A 366 -1.51 -17.77 -35.69
CA PHE A 366 -2.62 -18.47 -35.07
C PHE A 366 -2.65 -19.90 -35.64
N ALA A 367 -2.50 -20.91 -34.79
CA ALA A 367 -2.91 -22.26 -35.16
C ALA A 367 -4.43 -22.34 -34.98
N ALA A 368 -5.13 -22.52 -36.11
CA ALA A 368 -6.53 -22.87 -36.17
C ALA A 368 -6.64 -24.38 -36.34
N SER A 369 -7.29 -25.05 -35.38
CA SER A 369 -8.14 -26.24 -35.52
C SER A 369 -8.73 -26.57 -34.16
#